data_AF-A0A5P3VFS3-F1
#
_entry.id   AF-A0A5P3VFS3-F1
#
_cell.length_a   1.000
_cell.length_b   1.000
_cell.length_c   1.000
_cell.angle_alpha   90.00
_cell.angle_beta   90.00
_cell.angle_gamma   90.00
#
_symmetry.space_group_name_H-M   'P 1'
#
loop_
_entity.id
_entity.type
_entity.pdbx_description
1 polymer ?
#
loop_
_entity_poly.entity_id
_entity_poly.type
_entity_poly.pdbx_seq_one_letter_code
_entity_poly.pdbx_strand_id
1 'polypeptide(L)'
;MEFANSAWHVISAALVLLLGLCVALPAGRSFGVSPWRALLLYVWHTVFCVLYAYAVVDLGGDAITYYDDAIAPKLEFAFGTQAVSWFTRLLIYYAGFSFLGAFFVFNIFGCIGLLAFDGALRIAGAGKGIWVQRLCTLIVFLPSVSFWSAGIGKDGVAFMAAGLALWASMALGQRFWLMALAVAAMFMVRPHIGGMMVIALSVAMLAGARMSLARRVALGAIALAAGAAIVPFALEYGGLGDLGSASDVAEYVETRQGYNQEGGGAIGISGMSLPMQLFSYLFRPLPFEANSALGLAASMDNVLLLLIFVLGGWGLLRGYGKSRIGNRVFLWSYSAMVWVSSAVMTANLGISVRQKWMFLPLLIFMLIAGMPSKRRRAAVYSNPRPAENPVPPPRGEVDGARPAP
;
A
#
# COMPACT_ATOMS: atom_id res chain seq x y z
N MET A 1 23.40 -4.12 -21.24
CA MET A 1 22.17 -4.64 -21.87
C MET A 1 21.75 -3.66 -22.95
N GLU A 2 21.45 -4.15 -24.14
CA GLU A 2 20.88 -3.31 -25.20
C GLU A 2 19.34 -3.29 -25.08
N PHE A 3 18.72 -2.11 -25.19
CA PHE A 3 17.27 -1.95 -24.96
C PHE A 3 16.41 -2.52 -26.10
N ALA A 4 16.96 -2.63 -27.32
CA ALA A 4 16.33 -3.24 -28.48
C ALA A 4 17.39 -3.60 -29.53
N ASN A 5 17.38 -4.86 -30.00
CA ASN A 5 18.41 -5.41 -30.90
C ASN A 5 17.82 -5.78 -32.26
N SER A 6 16.50 -5.68 -32.40
CA SER A 6 15.76 -6.05 -33.60
C SER A 6 14.58 -5.10 -33.81
N ALA A 7 14.12 -4.98 -35.06
CA ALA A 7 12.90 -4.24 -35.37
C ALA A 7 11.69 -4.80 -34.58
N TRP A 8 11.68 -6.11 -34.32
CA TRP A 8 10.65 -6.76 -33.49
C TRP A 8 10.65 -6.25 -32.04
N HIS A 9 11.81 -5.99 -31.44
CA HIS A 9 11.89 -5.45 -30.08
C HIS A 9 11.26 -4.05 -29.98
N VAL A 10 11.45 -3.21 -31.00
CA VAL A 10 10.85 -1.87 -31.04
C VAL A 10 9.34 -1.97 -31.25
N ILE A 11 8.91 -2.81 -32.19
CA ILE A 11 7.48 -3.01 -32.50
C ILE A 11 6.75 -3.59 -31.29
N SER A 12 7.27 -4.65 -30.67
CA SER A 12 6.65 -5.27 -29.48
C SER A 12 6.56 -4.30 -28.31
N ALA A 13 7.61 -3.52 -28.02
CA ALA A 13 7.58 -2.51 -26.97
C ALA A 13 6.51 -1.42 -27.25
N ALA A 14 6.40 -0.95 -28.50
CA ALA A 14 5.36 0.00 -28.90
C ALA A 14 3.95 -0.60 -28.77
N LEU A 15 3.75 -1.86 -29.15
CA LEU A 15 2.48 -2.56 -29.00
C LEU A 15 2.08 -2.72 -27.53
N VAL A 16 3.03 -3.06 -26.64
CA VAL A 16 2.77 -3.16 -25.20
C VAL A 16 2.41 -1.79 -24.61
N LEU A 17 3.04 -0.71 -25.07
CA LEU A 17 2.71 0.65 -24.65
C LEU A 17 1.29 1.06 -25.09
N LEU A 18 0.90 0.73 -26.32
CA LEU A 18 -0.47 0.94 -26.80
C LEU A 18 -1.49 0.08 -26.03
N LEU A 19 -1.14 -1.18 -25.75
CA LEU A 19 -1.96 -2.08 -24.92
C LEU A 19 -2.14 -1.50 -23.53
N GLY A 20 -1.08 -0.96 -22.92
CA GLY A 20 -1.14 -0.31 -21.62
C GLY A 20 -2.10 0.87 -21.59
N LEU A 21 -2.12 1.70 -22.64
CA LEU A 21 -3.11 2.77 -22.78
C LEU A 21 -4.55 2.22 -22.90
N CYS A 22 -4.74 1.17 -23.69
CA CYS A 22 -6.03 0.48 -23.84
C CYS A 22 -6.53 -0.15 -22.54
N VAL A 23 -5.63 -0.51 -21.61
CA VAL A 23 -5.98 -1.00 -20.26
C VAL A 23 -6.21 0.17 -19.29
N ALA A 24 -5.38 1.20 -19.33
CA ALA A 24 -5.42 2.33 -18.39
C ALA A 24 -6.73 3.14 -18.50
N LEU A 25 -7.26 3.33 -19.71
CA LEU A 25 -8.49 4.13 -19.91
C LEU A 25 -9.74 3.44 -19.31
N PRO A 26 -10.07 2.16 -19.61
CA PRO A 26 -11.17 1.44 -18.97
C PRO A 26 -10.96 1.23 -17.45
N ALA A 27 -9.73 0.92 -17.02
CA ALA A 27 -9.41 0.78 -15.60
C ALA A 27 -9.67 2.10 -14.86
N GLY A 28 -9.18 3.22 -15.40
CA GLY A 28 -9.40 4.56 -14.85
C GLY A 28 -10.89 4.89 -14.71
N ARG A 29 -11.71 4.58 -15.73
CA ARG A 29 -13.18 4.75 -15.65
C ARG A 29 -13.79 3.94 -14.50
N SER A 30 -13.36 2.69 -14.33
CA SER A 30 -13.81 1.81 -13.23
C SER A 30 -13.46 2.36 -11.84
N PHE A 31 -12.40 3.16 -11.73
CA PHE A 31 -11.97 3.85 -10.52
C PHE A 31 -12.53 5.29 -10.38
N GLY A 32 -13.41 5.73 -11.29
CA GLY A 32 -13.97 7.09 -11.30
C GLY A 32 -12.97 8.18 -11.72
N VAL A 33 -11.88 7.80 -12.38
CA VAL A 33 -10.85 8.70 -12.93
C VAL A 33 -11.28 9.17 -14.32
N SER A 34 -11.14 10.47 -14.61
CA SER A 34 -11.47 11.00 -15.93
C SER A 34 -10.48 10.48 -16.98
N PRO A 35 -10.89 10.28 -18.25
CA PRO A 35 -10.01 9.74 -19.29
C PRO A 35 -8.71 10.54 -19.46
N TRP A 36 -8.81 11.87 -19.42
CA TRP A 36 -7.64 12.75 -19.48
C TRP A 36 -6.67 12.54 -18.32
N ARG A 37 -7.18 12.38 -17.09
CA ARG A 37 -6.35 12.13 -15.92
C ARG A 37 -5.73 10.73 -15.96
N ALA A 38 -6.48 9.73 -16.43
CA ALA A 38 -5.96 8.37 -16.60
C ALA A 38 -4.82 8.34 -17.63
N LEU A 39 -4.97 9.04 -18.76
CA LEU A 39 -3.91 9.23 -19.75
C LEU A 39 -2.69 9.92 -19.14
N LEU A 40 -2.88 11.03 -18.42
CA LEU A 40 -1.80 11.79 -17.82
C LEU A 40 -1.03 10.96 -16.76
N LEU A 41 -1.75 10.16 -15.96
CA LEU A 41 -1.15 9.24 -15.01
C LEU A 41 -0.39 8.10 -15.70
N TYR A 42 -0.92 7.56 -16.80
CA TYR A 42 -0.25 6.53 -17.58
C TYR A 42 1.06 7.07 -18.21
N VAL A 43 1.02 8.26 -18.81
CA VAL A 43 2.21 8.91 -19.39
C VAL A 43 3.24 9.20 -18.30
N TRP A 44 2.82 9.79 -17.17
CA TRP A 44 3.68 10.05 -16.02
C TRP A 44 4.37 8.76 -15.55
N HIS A 45 3.59 7.71 -15.32
CA HIS A 45 4.10 6.42 -14.86
C HIS A 45 5.08 5.79 -15.86
N THR A 46 4.78 5.89 -17.15
CA THR A 46 5.63 5.35 -18.23
C THR A 46 6.94 6.13 -18.37
N VAL A 47 6.96 7.45 -18.15
CA VAL A 47 8.21 8.21 -18.10
C VAL A 47 9.12 7.67 -16.99
N PHE A 48 8.58 7.42 -15.81
CA PHE A 48 9.35 6.82 -14.71
C PHE A 48 9.75 5.37 -14.97
N CYS A 49 8.95 4.59 -15.71
CA CYS A 49 9.33 3.27 -16.20
C CYS A 49 10.64 3.33 -17.00
N VAL A 50 10.71 4.26 -17.97
CA VAL A 50 11.88 4.45 -18.81
C VAL A 50 13.07 4.94 -17.98
N LEU A 51 12.87 5.93 -17.11
CA LEU A 51 13.93 6.41 -16.20
C LEU A 51 14.47 5.29 -15.31
N TYR A 52 13.60 4.42 -14.81
CA TYR A 52 14.00 3.28 -13.99
C TYR A 52 14.78 2.24 -14.81
N ALA A 53 14.35 1.94 -16.04
CA ALA A 53 15.06 1.03 -16.92
C ALA A 53 16.50 1.52 -17.20
N TYR A 54 16.70 2.82 -17.44
CA TYR A 54 18.04 3.41 -17.57
C TYR A 54 18.84 3.34 -16.27
N ALA A 55 18.24 3.77 -15.15
CA ALA A 55 18.91 3.76 -13.85
C ALA A 55 19.40 2.36 -13.45
N VAL A 56 18.62 1.32 -13.75
CA VAL A 56 18.99 -0.08 -13.47
C VAL A 56 20.17 -0.53 -14.31
N VAL A 57 20.23 -0.15 -15.59
CA VAL A 57 21.35 -0.54 -16.46
C VAL A 57 22.67 0.10 -16.01
N ASP A 58 22.62 1.33 -15.50
CA ASP A 58 23.80 2.08 -15.08
C ASP A 58 24.25 1.75 -13.64
N LEU A 59 23.29 1.63 -12.71
CA LEU A 59 23.56 1.47 -11.26
C LEU A 59 23.44 0.01 -10.79
N GLY A 60 22.95 -0.88 -11.64
CA GLY A 60 22.54 -2.22 -11.25
C GLY A 60 21.18 -2.25 -10.53
N GLY A 61 20.64 -3.45 -10.32
CA GLY A 61 19.45 -3.66 -9.50
C GLY A 61 18.73 -4.98 -9.77
N ASP A 62 17.78 -5.33 -8.89
CA ASP A 62 17.06 -6.62 -8.93
C ASP A 62 16.43 -6.93 -10.30
N ALA A 63 16.03 -5.91 -11.06
CA ALA A 63 15.46 -6.05 -12.41
C ALA A 63 16.40 -6.75 -13.40
N ILE A 64 17.73 -6.56 -13.25
CA ILE A 64 18.74 -7.29 -14.02
C ILE A 64 18.76 -8.76 -13.59
N THR A 65 18.76 -9.02 -12.28
CA THR A 65 18.74 -10.40 -11.75
C THR A 65 17.51 -11.16 -12.24
N TYR A 66 16.32 -10.55 -12.21
CA TYR A 66 15.10 -11.19 -12.77
C TYR A 66 15.22 -11.48 -14.27
N TYR A 67 15.91 -10.63 -15.02
CA TYR A 67 16.14 -10.81 -16.46
C TYR A 67 17.14 -11.94 -16.72
N ASP A 68 18.25 -11.97 -15.98
CA ASP A 68 19.28 -12.99 -16.12
C ASP A 68 18.74 -14.38 -15.70
N ASP A 69 18.01 -14.44 -14.59
CA ASP A 69 17.31 -15.65 -14.13
C ASP A 69 16.29 -16.16 -15.15
N ALA A 70 15.61 -15.24 -15.86
CA ALA A 70 14.64 -15.59 -16.88
C ALA A 70 15.27 -16.26 -18.10
N ILE A 71 16.53 -15.94 -18.40
CA ILE A 71 17.31 -16.53 -19.51
C ILE A 71 17.98 -17.85 -19.07
N ALA A 72 18.18 -18.06 -17.77
CA ALA A 72 18.82 -19.26 -17.26
C ALA A 72 18.05 -20.56 -17.64
N PRO A 73 18.75 -21.65 -18.01
CA PRO A 73 18.10 -22.84 -18.55
C PRO A 73 17.20 -23.58 -17.55
N LYS A 74 17.49 -23.53 -16.25
CA LYS A 74 16.72 -24.18 -15.19
C LYS A 74 16.03 -23.14 -14.30
N LEU A 75 14.79 -22.80 -14.64
CA LEU A 75 13.94 -21.96 -13.79
C LEU A 75 12.66 -22.72 -13.44
N GLU A 76 12.57 -23.18 -12.20
CA GLU A 76 11.36 -23.78 -11.65
C GLU A 76 10.45 -22.70 -11.07
N PHE A 77 9.14 -22.90 -11.24
CA PHE A 77 8.15 -21.97 -10.68
C PHE A 77 8.08 -22.14 -9.16
N ALA A 78 8.35 -21.06 -8.44
CA ALA A 78 8.09 -20.93 -7.01
C ALA A 78 7.57 -19.53 -6.70
N PHE A 79 6.93 -19.35 -5.54
CA PHE A 79 6.44 -18.05 -5.13
C PHE A 79 7.56 -17.04 -4.82
N GLY A 80 7.27 -15.75 -4.88
CA GLY A 80 8.23 -14.71 -4.51
C GLY A 80 9.13 -14.30 -5.68
N THR A 81 10.46 -14.42 -5.50
CA THR A 81 11.45 -14.00 -6.53
C THR A 81 11.24 -14.80 -7.81
N GLN A 82 11.13 -16.12 -7.68
CA GLN A 82 11.01 -17.02 -8.81
C GLN A 82 9.73 -16.80 -9.61
N ALA A 83 8.63 -16.38 -8.97
CA ALA A 83 7.39 -16.08 -9.69
C ALA A 83 7.58 -14.89 -10.65
N VAL A 84 8.33 -13.88 -10.23
CA VAL A 84 8.67 -12.72 -11.07
C VAL A 84 9.64 -13.13 -12.17
N SER A 85 10.68 -13.90 -11.88
CA SER A 85 11.62 -14.41 -12.90
C SER A 85 10.89 -15.30 -13.92
N TRP A 86 9.96 -16.15 -13.47
CA TRP A 86 9.21 -17.06 -14.34
C TRP A 86 8.22 -16.31 -15.23
N PHE A 87 7.52 -15.32 -14.67
CA PHE A 87 6.69 -14.43 -15.48
C PHE A 87 7.53 -13.63 -16.47
N THR A 88 8.71 -13.17 -16.07
CA THR A 88 9.65 -12.45 -16.94
C THR A 88 10.17 -13.36 -18.07
N ARG A 89 10.37 -14.65 -17.80
CA ARG A 89 10.69 -15.68 -18.82
C ARG A 89 9.56 -15.87 -19.83
N LEU A 90 8.29 -15.85 -19.41
CA LEU A 90 7.16 -15.85 -20.35
C LEU A 90 7.24 -14.69 -21.33
N LEU A 91 7.62 -13.50 -20.87
CA LEU A 91 7.70 -12.32 -21.71
C LEU A 91 8.90 -12.35 -22.67
N ILE A 92 10.08 -12.69 -22.16
CA ILE A 92 11.31 -12.61 -22.94
C ILE A 92 11.48 -13.83 -23.85
N TYR A 93 11.40 -15.04 -23.27
CA TYR A 93 11.71 -16.26 -24.00
C TYR A 93 10.56 -16.70 -24.90
N TYR A 94 9.31 -16.64 -24.42
CA TYR A 94 8.16 -17.14 -25.17
C TYR A 94 7.50 -16.07 -26.04
N ALA A 95 7.36 -14.83 -25.55
CA ALA A 95 6.80 -13.74 -26.35
C ALA A 95 7.85 -12.93 -27.15
N GLY A 96 9.15 -13.18 -26.92
CA GLY A 96 10.24 -12.51 -27.65
C GLY A 96 10.34 -11.02 -27.36
N PHE A 97 9.92 -10.57 -26.17
CA PHE A 97 9.98 -9.15 -25.79
C PHE A 97 11.41 -8.75 -25.40
N SER A 98 11.77 -7.50 -25.69
CA SER A 98 13.00 -6.91 -25.18
C SER A 98 12.91 -6.62 -23.68
N PHE A 99 14.06 -6.31 -23.08
CA PHE A 99 14.13 -5.81 -21.70
C PHE A 99 13.15 -4.65 -21.47
N LEU A 100 13.12 -3.67 -22.39
CA LEU A 100 12.20 -2.54 -22.29
C LEU A 100 10.72 -2.94 -22.50
N GLY A 101 10.45 -3.87 -23.41
CA GLY A 101 9.10 -4.42 -23.60
C GLY A 101 8.57 -5.11 -22.34
N ALA A 102 9.41 -5.90 -21.67
CA ALA A 102 9.07 -6.51 -20.38
C ALA A 102 8.83 -5.45 -19.29
N PHE A 103 9.66 -4.40 -19.22
CA PHE A 103 9.42 -3.24 -18.35
C PHE A 103 8.03 -2.61 -18.58
N PHE A 104 7.63 -2.42 -19.84
CA PHE A 104 6.31 -1.87 -20.15
C PHE A 104 5.15 -2.77 -19.74
N VAL A 105 5.31 -4.10 -19.72
CA VAL A 105 4.29 -5.00 -19.17
C VAL A 105 4.14 -4.77 -17.67
N PHE A 106 5.26 -4.71 -16.92
CA PHE A 106 5.21 -4.46 -15.48
C PHE A 106 4.67 -3.07 -15.13
N ASN A 107 4.95 -2.06 -15.97
CA ASN A 107 4.38 -0.72 -15.87
C ASN A 107 2.84 -0.72 -15.94
N ILE A 108 2.21 -1.66 -16.64
CA ILE A 108 0.74 -1.78 -16.66
C ILE A 108 0.21 -2.14 -15.27
N PHE A 109 0.86 -3.08 -14.56
CA PHE A 109 0.45 -3.43 -13.20
C PHE A 109 0.58 -2.23 -12.25
N GLY A 110 1.73 -1.55 -12.27
CA GLY A 110 1.95 -0.33 -11.48
C GLY A 110 0.92 0.76 -11.79
N CYS A 111 0.60 0.97 -13.07
CA CYS A 111 -0.40 1.95 -13.49
C CYS A 111 -1.81 1.62 -12.96
N ILE A 112 -2.24 0.35 -13.01
CA ILE A 112 -3.53 -0.07 -12.43
C ILE A 112 -3.57 0.26 -10.92
N GLY A 113 -2.49 -0.02 -10.20
CA GLY A 113 -2.35 0.36 -8.79
C GLY A 113 -2.46 1.87 -8.57
N LEU A 114 -1.79 2.66 -9.42
CA LEU A 114 -1.78 4.12 -9.35
C LEU A 114 -3.17 4.71 -9.61
N LEU A 115 -3.90 4.19 -10.59
CA LEU A 115 -5.26 4.60 -10.91
C LEU A 115 -6.24 4.26 -9.78
N ALA A 116 -6.13 3.05 -9.21
CA ALA A 116 -6.94 2.65 -8.06
C ALA A 116 -6.66 3.53 -6.83
N PHE A 117 -5.39 3.86 -6.61
CA PHE A 117 -4.97 4.76 -5.54
C PHE A 117 -5.47 6.19 -5.74
N ASP A 118 -5.38 6.74 -6.96
CA ASP A 118 -5.93 8.06 -7.31
C ASP A 118 -7.44 8.13 -7.06
N GLY A 119 -8.19 7.14 -7.55
CA GLY A 119 -9.62 7.03 -7.33
C GLY A 119 -9.96 7.04 -5.84
N ALA A 120 -9.26 6.23 -5.04
CA ALA A 120 -9.47 6.17 -3.60
C ALA A 120 -9.15 7.49 -2.89
N LEU A 121 -8.04 8.16 -3.24
CA LEU A 121 -7.67 9.44 -2.65
C LEU A 121 -8.64 10.56 -3.01
N ARG A 122 -9.18 10.57 -4.23
CA ARG A 122 -10.19 11.56 -4.63
C ARG A 122 -11.49 11.39 -3.83
N ILE A 123 -11.88 10.15 -3.52
CA ILE A 123 -12.99 9.89 -2.60
C ILE A 123 -12.66 10.37 -1.18
N ALA A 124 -11.45 10.11 -0.67
CA ALA A 124 -11.04 10.59 0.64
C ALA A 124 -11.00 12.12 0.73
N GLY A 125 -10.52 12.78 -0.33
CA GLY A 125 -10.41 14.24 -0.44
C GLY A 125 -11.73 14.95 -0.74
N ALA A 126 -12.78 14.23 -1.13
CA ALA A 126 -14.08 14.81 -1.45
C ALA A 126 -14.66 15.57 -0.24
N GLY A 127 -15.06 16.83 -0.46
CA GLY A 127 -15.60 17.70 0.59
C GLY A 127 -14.58 18.26 1.60
N LYS A 128 -13.27 18.08 1.36
CA LYS A 128 -12.20 18.75 2.12
C LYS A 128 -11.79 20.07 1.44
N GLY A 129 -10.92 20.84 2.11
CA GLY A 129 -10.42 22.10 1.55
C GLY A 129 -9.56 21.89 0.30
N ILE A 130 -9.41 22.94 -0.51
CA ILE A 130 -8.64 22.90 -1.76
C ILE A 130 -7.21 22.41 -1.55
N TRP A 131 -6.59 22.76 -0.42
CA TRP A 131 -5.25 22.30 -0.05
C TRP A 131 -5.17 20.79 0.09
N VAL A 132 -6.16 20.14 0.71
CA VAL A 132 -6.18 18.67 0.86
C VAL A 132 -6.44 18.00 -0.48
N GLN A 133 -7.27 18.57 -1.34
CA GLN A 133 -7.51 18.05 -2.69
C GLN A 133 -6.25 18.15 -3.58
N ARG A 134 -5.51 19.26 -3.47
CA ARG A 134 -4.21 19.43 -4.12
C ARG A 134 -3.19 18.44 -3.57
N LEU A 135 -3.17 18.22 -2.26
CA LEU A 135 -2.32 17.21 -1.61
C LEU A 135 -2.62 15.80 -2.11
N CYS A 136 -3.90 15.41 -2.21
CA CYS A 136 -4.29 14.12 -2.81
C CYS A 136 -3.77 13.96 -4.24
N THR A 137 -3.77 15.03 -5.02
CA THR A 137 -3.23 15.02 -6.38
C THR A 137 -1.71 14.88 -6.36
N LEU A 138 -1.03 15.69 -5.53
CA LEU A 138 0.43 15.69 -5.43
C LEU A 138 1.00 14.32 -5.05
N ILE A 139 0.35 13.61 -4.12
CA ILE A 139 0.79 12.28 -3.66
C ILE A 139 0.87 11.27 -4.81
N VAL A 140 -0.08 11.30 -5.74
CA VAL A 140 -0.13 10.36 -6.87
C VAL A 140 0.96 10.70 -7.90
N PHE A 141 1.36 11.97 -7.97
CA PHE A 141 2.46 12.44 -8.82
C PHE A 141 3.82 12.43 -8.12
N LEU A 142 3.95 11.73 -6.99
CA LEU A 142 5.25 11.57 -6.37
C LEU A 142 6.17 10.71 -7.25
N PRO A 143 7.42 11.15 -7.52
CA PRO A 143 8.39 10.39 -8.28
C PRO A 143 8.63 8.99 -7.73
N SER A 144 8.73 8.82 -6.41
CA SER A 144 9.04 7.52 -5.79
C SER A 144 7.98 6.47 -6.09
N VAL A 145 6.69 6.84 -6.06
CA VAL A 145 5.59 5.90 -6.38
C VAL A 145 5.80 5.32 -7.77
N SER A 146 5.97 6.21 -8.75
CA SER A 146 6.01 5.80 -10.15
C SER A 146 7.33 5.11 -10.48
N PHE A 147 8.45 5.61 -9.96
CA PHE A 147 9.77 5.01 -10.18
C PHE A 147 9.83 3.55 -9.71
N TRP A 148 9.38 3.28 -8.47
CA TRP A 148 9.51 1.94 -7.89
C TRP A 148 8.43 0.94 -8.32
N SER A 149 7.27 1.41 -8.80
CA SER A 149 6.18 0.53 -9.23
C SER A 149 6.10 0.29 -10.74
N ALA A 150 6.99 0.91 -11.53
CA ALA A 150 6.93 0.84 -12.99
C ALA A 150 7.82 -0.22 -13.66
N GLY A 151 8.80 -0.81 -12.96
CA GLY A 151 9.77 -1.72 -13.56
C GLY A 151 9.56 -3.20 -13.25
N ILE A 152 10.40 -4.06 -13.85
CA ILE A 152 10.43 -5.50 -13.57
C ILE A 152 10.76 -5.71 -12.10
N GLY A 153 9.85 -6.40 -11.38
CA GLY A 153 10.04 -6.67 -9.97
C GLY A 153 8.75 -6.99 -9.23
N LYS A 154 8.91 -7.31 -7.95
CA LYS A 154 7.79 -7.59 -7.04
C LYS A 154 6.97 -6.34 -6.71
N ASP A 155 7.60 -5.17 -6.75
CA ASP A 155 7.05 -3.95 -6.16
C ASP A 155 5.88 -3.36 -6.98
N GLY A 156 5.94 -3.41 -8.31
CA GLY A 156 4.82 -3.01 -9.17
C GLY A 156 3.56 -3.83 -8.94
N VAL A 157 3.71 -5.16 -8.86
CA VAL A 157 2.59 -6.09 -8.60
C VAL A 157 2.07 -5.94 -7.17
N ALA A 158 2.96 -5.78 -6.18
CA ALA A 158 2.57 -5.53 -4.79
C ALA A 158 1.82 -4.20 -4.64
N PHE A 159 2.27 -3.15 -5.33
CA PHE A 159 1.60 -1.85 -5.35
C PHE A 159 0.22 -1.93 -6.02
N MET A 160 0.10 -2.65 -7.14
CA MET A 160 -1.18 -2.96 -7.76
C MET A 160 -2.14 -3.64 -6.77
N ALA A 161 -1.67 -4.69 -6.11
CA ALA A 161 -2.45 -5.41 -5.10
C ALA A 161 -2.91 -4.50 -3.96
N ALA A 162 -2.03 -3.63 -3.45
CA ALA A 162 -2.38 -2.65 -2.42
C ALA A 162 -3.45 -1.65 -2.90
N GLY A 163 -3.32 -1.11 -4.11
CA GLY A 163 -4.28 -0.19 -4.70
C GLY A 163 -5.65 -0.84 -4.94
N LEU A 164 -5.67 -2.07 -5.48
CA LEU A 164 -6.89 -2.84 -5.70
C LEU A 164 -7.57 -3.22 -4.37
N ALA A 165 -6.80 -3.66 -3.37
CA ALA A 165 -7.31 -3.97 -2.04
C ALA A 165 -7.93 -2.72 -1.38
N LEU A 166 -7.28 -1.57 -1.49
CA LEU A 166 -7.81 -0.30 -1.01
C LEU A 166 -9.16 0.02 -1.68
N TRP A 167 -9.23 -0.02 -3.01
CA TRP A 167 -10.46 0.27 -3.75
C TRP A 167 -11.60 -0.72 -3.47
N ALA A 168 -11.26 -2.01 -3.37
CA ALA A 168 -12.21 -3.07 -3.07
C ALA A 168 -12.75 -2.95 -1.64
N SER A 169 -11.91 -2.55 -0.66
CA SER A 169 -12.31 -2.38 0.74
C SER A 169 -13.41 -1.34 0.97
N MET A 170 -13.59 -0.41 0.00
CA MET A 170 -14.65 0.61 0.04
C MET A 170 -16.05 0.04 -0.19
N ALA A 171 -16.14 -1.05 -0.96
CA ALA A 171 -17.39 -1.71 -1.31
C ALA A 171 -17.18 -3.23 -1.44
N LEU A 172 -16.69 -3.85 -0.36
CA LEU A 172 -16.18 -5.23 -0.37
C LEU A 172 -17.19 -6.25 -0.91
N GLY A 173 -18.48 -6.08 -0.62
CA GLY A 173 -19.52 -7.00 -1.11
C GLY A 173 -19.70 -6.97 -2.64
N GLN A 174 -19.59 -5.81 -3.27
CA GLN A 174 -19.73 -5.66 -4.73
C GLN A 174 -18.41 -5.90 -5.47
N ARG A 175 -17.27 -5.67 -4.79
CA ARG A 175 -15.93 -5.68 -5.38
C ARG A 175 -15.08 -6.85 -4.86
N PHE A 176 -15.71 -7.94 -4.43
CA PHE A 176 -14.99 -9.06 -3.81
C PHE A 176 -13.97 -9.68 -4.77
N TRP A 177 -14.29 -9.76 -6.06
CA TRP A 177 -13.36 -10.26 -7.09
C TRP A 177 -12.07 -9.43 -7.17
N LEU A 178 -12.16 -8.10 -7.01
CA LEU A 178 -10.98 -7.24 -6.97
C LEU A 178 -10.15 -7.47 -5.70
N MET A 179 -10.80 -7.76 -4.57
CA MET A 179 -10.08 -8.13 -3.35
C MET A 179 -9.40 -9.49 -3.49
N ALA A 180 -10.07 -10.49 -4.07
CA ALA A 180 -9.50 -11.80 -4.34
C ALA A 180 -8.29 -11.71 -5.28
N LEU A 181 -8.39 -10.91 -6.35
CA LEU A 181 -7.29 -10.62 -7.26
C LEU A 181 -6.13 -9.92 -6.54
N ALA A 182 -6.41 -8.94 -5.68
CA ALA A 182 -5.39 -8.26 -4.88
C ALA A 182 -4.64 -9.23 -3.96
N VAL A 183 -5.37 -10.10 -3.25
CA VAL A 183 -4.78 -11.13 -2.38
C VAL A 183 -3.93 -12.10 -3.20
N ALA A 184 -4.45 -12.64 -4.31
CA ALA A 184 -3.71 -13.56 -5.16
C ALA A 184 -2.43 -12.94 -5.74
N ALA A 185 -2.52 -11.71 -6.25
CA ALA A 185 -1.36 -10.97 -6.76
C ALA A 185 -0.31 -10.73 -5.67
N MET A 186 -0.74 -10.34 -4.46
CA MET A 186 0.17 -10.15 -3.33
C MET A 186 0.81 -11.47 -2.89
N PHE A 187 0.06 -12.57 -2.82
CA PHE A 187 0.61 -13.90 -2.51
C PHE A 187 1.64 -14.35 -3.53
N MET A 188 1.40 -14.10 -4.81
CA MET A 188 2.31 -14.49 -5.88
C MET A 188 3.72 -13.91 -5.68
N VAL A 189 3.80 -12.61 -5.36
CA VAL A 189 5.09 -11.89 -5.25
C VAL A 189 5.63 -11.79 -3.83
N ARG A 190 4.76 -11.82 -2.82
CA ARG A 190 5.07 -11.64 -1.39
C ARG A 190 4.10 -12.47 -0.52
N PRO A 191 4.26 -13.81 -0.43
CA PRO A 191 3.36 -14.71 0.29
C PRO A 191 3.04 -14.27 1.72
N HIS A 192 4.04 -13.85 2.48
CA HIS A 192 3.90 -13.37 3.85
C HIS A 192 3.02 -12.11 3.94
N ILE A 193 3.17 -11.14 3.03
CA ILE A 193 2.32 -9.94 2.97
C ILE A 193 0.90 -10.29 2.53
N GLY A 194 0.74 -11.23 1.58
CA GLY A 194 -0.56 -11.77 1.17
C GLY A 194 -1.30 -12.41 2.35
N GLY A 195 -0.58 -13.20 3.17
CA GLY A 195 -1.09 -13.78 4.41
C GLY A 195 -1.58 -12.73 5.39
N MET A 196 -0.78 -11.69 5.63
CA MET A 196 -1.20 -10.56 6.49
C MET A 196 -2.44 -9.84 5.94
N MET A 197 -2.61 -9.76 4.62
CA MET A 197 -3.82 -9.20 4.01
C MET A 197 -5.06 -10.05 4.31
N VAL A 198 -4.96 -11.38 4.24
CA VAL A 198 -6.05 -12.30 4.58
C VAL A 198 -6.37 -12.26 6.08
N ILE A 199 -5.36 -12.21 6.95
CA ILE A 199 -5.55 -12.06 8.39
C ILE A 199 -6.28 -10.74 8.68
N ALA A 200 -5.83 -9.64 8.09
CA ALA A 200 -6.46 -8.34 8.25
C ALA A 200 -7.92 -8.31 7.78
N LEU A 201 -8.23 -8.97 6.65
CA LEU A 201 -9.61 -9.12 6.17
C LEU A 201 -10.45 -9.93 7.17
N SER A 202 -9.90 -11.01 7.69
CA SER A 202 -10.57 -11.89 8.66
C SER A 202 -10.89 -11.13 9.95
N VAL A 203 -9.93 -10.38 10.52
CA VAL A 203 -10.12 -9.49 11.67
C VAL A 203 -11.23 -8.48 11.39
N ALA A 204 -11.24 -7.89 10.20
CA ALA A 204 -12.23 -6.89 9.81
C ALA A 204 -13.64 -7.45 9.64
N MET A 205 -13.76 -8.69 9.17
CA MET A 205 -15.04 -9.39 9.06
C MET A 205 -15.57 -9.81 10.44
N LEU A 206 -14.70 -10.24 11.35
CA LEU A 206 -15.06 -10.56 12.74
C LEU A 206 -15.53 -9.32 13.51
N ALA A 207 -14.87 -8.18 13.32
CA ALA A 207 -15.27 -6.90 13.93
C ALA A 207 -16.60 -6.34 13.37
N GLY A 208 -17.07 -6.84 12.22
CA GLY A 208 -18.32 -6.42 11.60
C GLY A 208 -19.55 -6.99 12.31
N ALA A 209 -20.37 -6.14 12.95
CA ALA A 209 -21.57 -6.53 13.69
C ALA A 209 -22.70 -7.18 12.85
N ARG A 210 -22.58 -7.23 11.52
CA ARG A 210 -23.65 -7.65 10.59
C ARG A 210 -23.52 -9.09 10.08
N MET A 211 -22.53 -9.86 10.52
CA MET A 211 -22.30 -11.22 10.03
C MET A 211 -22.89 -12.29 10.95
N SER A 212 -23.56 -13.28 10.36
CA SER A 212 -24.01 -14.46 11.09
C SER A 212 -22.82 -15.26 11.65
N LEU A 213 -23.02 -15.88 12.81
CA LEU A 213 -22.00 -16.65 13.52
C LEU A 213 -21.38 -17.74 12.63
N ALA A 214 -22.18 -18.43 11.82
CA ALA A 214 -21.71 -19.47 10.90
C ALA A 214 -20.68 -18.95 9.87
N ARG A 215 -20.91 -17.77 9.28
CA ARG A 215 -19.94 -17.16 8.35
C ARG A 215 -18.67 -16.71 9.07
N ARG A 216 -18.79 -16.22 10.31
CA ARG A 216 -17.63 -15.86 11.14
C ARG A 216 -16.76 -17.07 11.46
N VAL A 217 -17.38 -18.20 11.81
CA VAL A 217 -16.67 -19.47 12.08
C VAL A 217 -16.02 -20.02 10.81
N ALA A 218 -16.74 -20.04 9.67
CA ALA A 218 -16.17 -20.51 8.40
C ALA A 218 -14.96 -19.67 7.95
N LEU A 219 -15.03 -18.34 8.06
CA LEU A 219 -13.92 -17.46 7.73
C LEU A 219 -12.78 -17.55 8.75
N GLY A 220 -13.10 -17.70 10.03
CA GLY A 220 -12.11 -17.97 11.07
C GLY A 220 -11.35 -19.27 10.78
N ALA A 221 -12.05 -20.30 10.34
CA ALA A 221 -11.45 -21.57 9.92
C ALA A 221 -10.58 -21.42 8.66
N ILE A 222 -11.02 -20.66 7.66
CA ILE A 222 -10.20 -20.35 6.47
C ILE A 222 -8.95 -19.55 6.85
N ALA A 223 -9.07 -18.57 7.75
CA ALA A 223 -7.94 -17.78 8.23
C ALA A 223 -6.94 -18.64 9.03
N LEU A 224 -7.45 -19.54 9.88
CA LEU A 224 -6.65 -20.51 10.62
C LEU A 224 -5.96 -21.50 9.68
N ALA A 225 -6.66 -22.03 8.67
CA ALA A 225 -6.10 -22.93 7.68
C ALA A 225 -5.03 -22.23 6.82
N ALA A 226 -5.28 -20.98 6.41
CA ALA A 226 -4.30 -20.17 5.71
C ALA A 226 -3.08 -19.88 6.60
N GLY A 227 -3.29 -19.53 7.88
CA GLY A 227 -2.21 -19.37 8.85
C GLY A 227 -1.39 -20.65 9.03
N ALA A 228 -2.06 -21.78 9.20
CA ALA A 228 -1.45 -23.10 9.34
C ALA A 228 -0.70 -23.57 8.08
N ALA A 229 -1.09 -23.10 6.88
CA ALA A 229 -0.37 -23.38 5.64
C ALA A 229 0.82 -22.42 5.41
N ILE A 230 0.69 -21.15 5.81
CA ILE A 230 1.70 -20.11 5.60
C ILE A 230 2.83 -20.20 6.62
N VAL A 231 2.54 -20.59 7.86
CA VAL A 231 3.56 -20.71 8.92
C VAL A 231 4.64 -21.72 8.53
N PRO A 232 4.35 -22.97 8.16
CA PRO A 232 5.37 -23.93 7.72
C PRO A 232 6.18 -23.43 6.52
N PHE A 233 5.51 -22.80 5.54
CA PHE A 233 6.19 -22.20 4.40
C PHE A 233 7.15 -21.08 4.82
N ALA A 234 6.74 -20.23 5.78
CA ALA A 234 7.58 -19.16 6.30
C ALA A 234 8.77 -19.67 7.14
N LEU A 235 8.57 -20.79 7.86
CA LEU A 235 9.62 -21.48 8.63
C LEU A 235 10.67 -22.08 7.70
N GLU A 236 10.22 -22.90 6.75
CA GLU A 236 11.07 -23.57 5.77
C GLU A 236 11.81 -22.56 4.88
N TYR A 237 11.11 -21.52 4.41
CA TYR A 237 11.72 -20.43 3.64
C TYR A 237 12.68 -19.59 4.48
N GLY A 238 12.46 -19.50 5.79
CA GLY A 238 13.33 -18.79 6.71
C GLY A 238 14.59 -19.56 7.11
N GLY A 239 14.71 -20.84 6.73
CA GLY A 239 15.79 -21.72 7.15
C GLY A 239 15.75 -22.08 8.64
N LEU A 240 14.64 -21.76 9.31
CA LEU A 240 14.40 -22.06 10.71
C LEU A 240 13.58 -23.35 10.75
N GLY A 241 14.02 -24.34 11.51
CA GLY A 241 13.21 -25.53 11.80
C GLY A 241 11.95 -25.21 12.61
N ASP A 242 11.48 -26.16 13.41
CA ASP A 242 10.40 -25.93 14.38
C ASP A 242 10.77 -24.74 15.29
N LEU A 243 10.03 -23.62 15.19
CA LEU A 243 10.17 -22.48 16.10
C LEU A 243 9.83 -22.93 17.52
N GLY A 244 10.85 -23.31 18.29
CA GLY A 244 10.71 -23.70 19.69
C GLY A 244 10.98 -22.55 20.66
N SER A 245 11.74 -21.52 20.24
CA SER A 245 12.25 -20.50 21.16
C SER A 245 12.24 -19.06 20.64
N ALA A 246 12.23 -18.10 21.57
CA ALA A 246 12.34 -16.67 21.25
C ALA A 246 13.72 -16.30 20.66
N SER A 247 14.76 -17.11 20.92
CA SER A 247 16.09 -16.97 20.34
C SER A 247 16.11 -17.23 18.83
N ASP A 248 15.35 -18.22 18.35
CA ASP A 248 15.31 -18.56 16.91
C ASP A 248 14.71 -17.42 16.09
N VAL A 249 13.73 -16.71 16.66
CA VAL A 249 13.14 -15.51 16.05
C VAL A 249 14.14 -14.35 16.01
N ALA A 250 14.95 -14.19 17.05
CA ALA A 250 15.96 -13.13 17.11
C ALA A 250 17.08 -13.38 16.07
N GLU A 251 17.56 -14.62 15.97
CA GLU A 251 18.57 -15.03 14.99
C GLU A 251 18.08 -14.86 13.55
N TYR A 252 16.82 -15.20 13.28
CA TYR A 252 16.20 -14.93 11.99
C TYR A 252 16.17 -13.44 11.64
N VAL A 253 15.73 -12.61 12.59
CA VAL A 253 15.68 -11.16 12.38
C VAL A 253 17.09 -10.62 12.11
N GLU A 254 18.10 -11.07 12.86
CA GLU A 254 19.49 -10.68 12.67
C GLU A 254 20.02 -11.11 11.29
N THR A 255 19.77 -12.35 10.87
CA THR A 255 20.12 -12.85 9.55
C THR A 255 19.51 -12.00 8.43
N ARG A 256 18.22 -11.68 8.55
CA ARG A 256 17.51 -10.82 7.58
C ARG A 256 18.02 -9.38 7.58
N GLN A 257 18.45 -8.87 8.73
CA GLN A 257 19.08 -7.56 8.83
C GLN A 257 20.46 -7.56 8.15
N GLY A 258 21.24 -8.64 8.33
CA GLY A 258 22.55 -8.83 7.70
C GLY A 258 22.49 -8.73 6.19
N TYR A 259 21.54 -9.44 5.55
CA TYR A 259 21.34 -9.35 4.09
C TYR A 259 20.97 -7.95 3.58
N ASN A 260 20.44 -7.09 4.46
CA ASN A 260 20.07 -5.72 4.11
C ASN A 260 21.23 -4.71 4.34
N GLN A 261 22.34 -5.12 4.94
CA GLN A 261 23.49 -4.25 5.17
C GLN A 261 24.31 -3.99 3.90
N GLU A 262 24.08 -4.76 2.83
CA GLU A 262 24.76 -4.54 1.55
C GLU A 262 24.19 -3.31 0.82
N GLY A 263 25.09 -2.50 0.25
CA GLY A 263 24.76 -1.27 -0.49
C GLY A 263 24.74 0.02 0.36
N GLY A 264 24.84 1.18 -0.31
CA GLY A 264 25.07 2.51 0.31
C GLY A 264 23.90 3.13 1.10
N GLY A 265 23.03 2.34 1.71
CA GLY A 265 21.84 2.80 2.45
C GLY A 265 21.56 2.04 3.75
N ALA A 266 22.53 1.27 4.24
CA ALA A 266 22.41 0.46 5.43
C ALA A 266 22.28 1.29 6.72
N ILE A 267 21.44 0.83 7.65
CA ILE A 267 21.23 1.44 8.97
C ILE A 267 21.25 0.36 10.05
N GLY A 268 21.90 0.64 11.18
CA GLY A 268 21.90 -0.26 12.33
C GLY A 268 20.58 -0.21 13.09
N ILE A 269 19.65 -1.12 12.81
CA ILE A 269 18.33 -1.15 13.48
C ILE A 269 18.30 -1.97 14.77
N SER A 270 19.33 -2.80 15.02
CA SER A 270 19.41 -3.70 16.18
C SER A 270 19.48 -2.95 17.52
N GLY A 271 20.02 -1.73 17.53
CA GLY A 271 20.05 -0.87 18.72
C GLY A 271 18.87 0.10 18.85
N MET A 272 17.93 0.11 17.91
CA MET A 272 16.81 1.06 17.89
C MET A 272 15.58 0.53 18.63
N SER A 273 14.86 1.41 19.32
CA SER A 273 13.54 1.08 19.87
C SER A 273 12.51 0.89 18.75
N LEU A 274 11.43 0.12 19.01
CA LEU A 274 10.39 -0.13 18.00
C LEU A 274 9.80 1.16 17.39
N PRO A 275 9.50 2.24 18.15
CA PRO A 275 9.05 3.50 17.55
C PRO A 275 10.07 4.12 16.59
N MET A 276 11.37 4.01 16.91
CA MET A 276 12.46 4.51 16.06
C MET A 276 12.62 3.68 14.79
N GLN A 277 12.43 2.36 14.87
CA GLN A 277 12.40 1.48 13.69
C GLN A 277 11.23 1.83 12.77
N LEU A 278 10.02 1.98 13.32
CA LEU A 278 8.82 2.38 12.58
C LEU A 278 9.00 3.73 11.88
N PHE A 279 9.56 4.71 12.60
CA PHE A 279 9.87 6.03 12.05
C PHE A 279 10.91 5.94 10.92
N SER A 280 12.01 5.21 11.17
CA SER A 280 13.09 5.09 10.20
C SER A 280 12.64 4.41 8.91
N TYR A 281 11.84 3.35 9.02
CA TYR A 281 11.31 2.65 7.86
C TYR A 281 10.42 3.55 6.98
N LEU A 282 9.59 4.40 7.59
CA LEU A 282 8.57 5.15 6.86
C LEU A 282 9.04 6.51 6.36
N PHE A 283 9.88 7.22 7.13
CA PHE A 283 10.20 8.63 6.91
C PHE A 283 11.67 8.92 6.57
N ARG A 284 12.57 7.93 6.60
CA ARG A 284 13.97 8.11 6.18
C ARG A 284 14.20 7.56 4.77
N PRO A 285 15.15 8.12 3.97
CA PRO A 285 16.06 9.21 4.32
C PRO A 285 15.35 10.56 4.40
N LEU A 286 15.82 11.43 5.29
CA LEU A 286 15.46 12.85 5.32
C LEU A 286 16.41 13.66 4.41
N PRO A 287 16.08 14.92 4.04
CA PRO A 287 16.87 15.68 3.06
C PRO A 287 18.35 15.86 3.44
N PHE A 288 18.66 15.85 4.74
CA PHE A 288 20.02 15.92 5.26
C PHE A 288 20.80 14.59 5.20
N GLU A 289 20.13 13.47 4.94
CA GLU A 289 20.74 12.13 4.79
C GLU A 289 20.92 11.75 3.31
N ALA A 290 20.47 12.61 2.38
CA ALA A 290 20.46 12.33 0.96
C ALA A 290 21.83 12.62 0.32
N ASN A 291 22.55 11.56 -0.07
CA ASN A 291 23.86 11.64 -0.72
C ASN A 291 23.82 11.45 -2.25
N SER A 292 22.62 11.39 -2.85
CA SER A 292 22.44 11.22 -4.29
C SER A 292 21.17 11.92 -4.77
N ALA A 293 21.05 12.17 -6.08
CA ALA A 293 19.86 12.78 -6.67
C ALA A 293 18.59 11.93 -6.42
N LEU A 294 18.71 10.60 -6.52
CA LEU A 294 17.63 9.66 -6.19
C LEU A 294 17.31 9.67 -4.69
N GLY A 295 18.32 9.76 -3.83
CA GLY A 295 18.16 9.92 -2.39
C GLY A 295 17.45 11.21 -2.01
N LEU A 296 17.77 12.32 -2.70
CA LEU A 296 17.13 13.61 -2.48
C LEU A 296 15.66 13.57 -2.90
N ALA A 297 15.35 13.02 -4.07
CA ALA A 297 13.97 12.82 -4.53
C ALA A 297 13.18 11.94 -3.53
N ALA A 298 13.76 10.82 -3.07
CA ALA A 298 13.15 9.98 -2.05
C ALA A 298 12.91 10.71 -0.72
N SER A 299 13.83 11.61 -0.34
CA SER A 299 13.70 12.40 0.89
C SER A 299 12.58 13.43 0.83
N MET A 300 12.36 14.05 -0.33
CA MET A 300 11.26 15.00 -0.52
C MET A 300 9.91 14.30 -0.37
N ASP A 301 9.79 13.10 -0.94
CA ASP A 301 8.60 12.26 -0.81
C ASP A 301 8.37 11.89 0.65
N ASN A 302 9.43 11.53 1.39
CA ASN A 302 9.36 11.24 2.82
C ASN A 302 8.92 12.41 3.69
N VAL A 303 9.39 13.63 3.39
CA VAL A 303 8.95 14.84 4.08
C VAL A 303 7.46 15.07 3.85
N LEU A 304 6.97 14.85 2.63
CA LEU A 304 5.53 14.94 2.34
C LEU A 304 4.73 13.89 3.11
N LEU A 305 5.23 12.64 3.19
CA LEU A 305 4.61 11.58 3.98
C LEU A 305 4.56 11.91 5.47
N LEU A 306 5.64 12.48 6.00
CA LEU A 306 5.70 12.94 7.39
C LEU A 306 4.66 14.04 7.65
N LEU A 307 4.54 15.02 6.74
CA LEU A 307 3.52 16.06 6.83
C LEU A 307 2.11 15.47 6.85
N ILE A 308 1.81 14.51 5.97
CA ILE A 308 0.51 13.82 5.92
C ILE A 308 0.25 13.05 7.22
N PHE A 309 1.27 12.39 7.75
CA PHE A 309 1.17 11.63 8.99
C PHE A 309 0.85 12.54 10.18
N VAL A 310 1.54 13.67 10.32
CA VAL A 310 1.28 14.65 11.39
C VAL A 310 -0.11 15.27 11.24
N LEU A 311 -0.46 15.78 10.05
CA LEU A 311 -1.75 16.45 9.82
C LEU A 311 -2.93 15.48 9.94
N GLY A 312 -2.79 14.27 9.38
CA GLY A 312 -3.80 13.22 9.42
C GLY A 312 -3.95 12.66 10.83
N GLY A 313 -2.85 12.35 11.50
CA GLY A 313 -2.83 11.87 12.89
C GLY A 313 -3.47 12.87 13.85
N TRP A 314 -3.12 14.15 13.74
CA TRP A 314 -3.76 15.22 14.51
C TRP A 314 -5.27 15.31 14.25
N GLY A 315 -5.68 15.14 12.99
CA GLY A 315 -7.10 15.09 12.61
C GLY A 315 -7.85 13.91 13.22
N LEU A 316 -7.22 12.74 13.27
CA LEU A 316 -7.77 11.53 13.89
C LEU A 316 -7.92 11.69 15.40
N LEU A 317 -6.90 12.22 16.08
CA LEU A 317 -6.93 12.51 17.52
C LEU A 317 -8.04 13.50 17.90
N ARG A 318 -8.30 14.51 17.05
CA ARG A 318 -9.42 15.45 17.23
C ARG A 318 -10.79 14.88 16.83
N GLY A 319 -10.88 13.59 16.51
CA GLY A 319 -12.15 12.92 16.21
C GLY A 319 -12.76 13.25 14.85
N TYR A 320 -12.03 13.96 13.96
CA TYR A 320 -12.49 14.21 12.59
C TYR A 320 -12.54 12.92 11.75
N GLY A 321 -11.82 11.89 12.20
CA GLY A 321 -11.78 10.55 11.62
C GLY A 321 -13.03 9.69 11.77
N LYS A 322 -14.23 10.19 12.09
CA LYS A 322 -15.45 9.34 12.17
C LYS A 322 -16.14 9.12 10.81
N SER A 323 -15.44 9.20 9.67
CA SER A 323 -16.07 8.95 8.35
C SER A 323 -16.34 7.45 8.16
N ARG A 324 -17.49 7.05 7.63
CA ARG A 324 -17.82 5.62 7.41
C ARG A 324 -17.25 5.04 6.10
N ILE A 325 -16.23 5.68 5.53
CA ILE A 325 -15.73 5.31 4.19
C ILE A 325 -14.75 4.14 4.33
N GLY A 326 -15.11 3.00 3.74
CA GLY A 326 -14.31 1.78 3.70
C GLY A 326 -14.23 0.99 5.00
N ASN A 327 -13.73 -0.25 4.89
CA ASN A 327 -13.53 -1.12 6.03
C ASN A 327 -12.28 -0.69 6.82
N ARG A 328 -12.46 0.25 7.76
CA ARG A 328 -11.37 0.80 8.58
C ARG A 328 -10.60 -0.24 9.36
N VAL A 329 -11.27 -1.28 9.84
CA VAL A 329 -10.61 -2.33 10.63
C VAL A 329 -9.59 -3.02 9.75
N PHE A 330 -9.95 -3.39 8.52
CA PHE A 330 -9.03 -3.96 7.53
C PHE A 330 -7.88 -3.01 7.21
N LEU A 331 -8.18 -1.75 6.89
CA LEU A 331 -7.16 -0.79 6.48
C LEU A 331 -6.12 -0.54 7.59
N TRP A 332 -6.56 -0.40 8.84
CA TRP A 332 -5.67 -0.22 9.99
C TRP A 332 -4.91 -1.48 10.35
N SER A 333 -5.58 -2.63 10.44
CA SER A 333 -4.92 -3.88 10.82
C SER A 333 -3.87 -4.29 9.79
N TYR A 334 -4.20 -4.22 8.50
CA TYR A 334 -3.24 -4.52 7.43
C TYR A 334 -2.05 -3.57 7.45
N SER A 335 -2.30 -2.25 7.49
CA SER A 335 -1.21 -1.26 7.49
C SER A 335 -0.31 -1.42 8.71
N ALA A 336 -0.88 -1.69 9.90
CA ALA A 336 -0.11 -1.88 11.13
C ALA A 336 0.74 -3.17 11.09
N MET A 337 0.16 -4.30 10.68
CA MET A 337 0.87 -5.58 10.61
C MET A 337 2.04 -5.52 9.62
N VAL A 338 1.80 -4.96 8.42
CA VAL A 338 2.84 -4.84 7.40
C VAL A 338 3.90 -3.82 7.80
N TRP A 339 3.51 -2.70 8.40
CA TRP A 339 4.48 -1.69 8.84
C TRP A 339 5.39 -2.21 9.95
N VAL A 340 4.84 -2.87 10.98
CA VAL A 340 5.62 -3.44 12.09
C VAL A 340 6.56 -4.53 11.59
N SER A 341 6.05 -5.51 10.84
CA SER A 341 6.88 -6.60 10.32
C SER A 341 8.01 -6.09 9.44
N SER A 342 7.74 -5.12 8.57
CA SER A 342 8.74 -4.57 7.66
C SER A 342 9.79 -3.71 8.37
N ALA A 343 9.37 -2.94 9.38
CA ALA A 343 10.28 -2.07 10.13
C ALA A 343 11.31 -2.83 10.97
N VAL A 344 10.94 -3.99 11.52
CA VAL A 344 11.84 -4.83 12.33
C VAL A 344 12.85 -5.59 11.46
N MET A 345 12.49 -5.92 10.21
CA MET A 345 13.32 -6.73 9.32
C MET A 345 14.18 -5.91 8.34
N THR A 346 13.80 -4.67 8.02
CA THR A 346 14.44 -3.90 6.94
C THR A 346 15.49 -2.93 7.47
N ALA A 347 16.76 -3.30 7.31
CA ALA A 347 17.91 -2.50 7.76
C ALA A 347 18.52 -1.60 6.66
N ASN A 348 17.77 -1.34 5.57
CA ASN A 348 18.25 -0.56 4.43
C ASN A 348 17.23 0.49 4.00
N LEU A 349 17.66 1.76 3.91
CA LEU A 349 16.80 2.88 3.54
C LEU A 349 16.34 2.81 2.07
N GLY A 350 17.18 2.32 1.16
CA GLY A 350 16.81 2.13 -0.25
C GLY A 350 15.69 1.09 -0.40
N ILE A 351 15.83 -0.04 0.31
CA ILE A 351 14.79 -1.08 0.36
C ILE A 351 13.51 -0.53 1.00
N SER A 352 13.62 0.24 2.08
CA SER A 352 12.46 0.82 2.79
C SER A 352 11.67 1.78 1.91
N VAL A 353 12.34 2.66 1.15
CA VAL A 353 11.70 3.62 0.23
C VAL A 353 10.86 2.90 -0.84
N ARG A 354 11.32 1.74 -1.31
CA ARG A 354 10.63 0.93 -2.31
C ARG A 354 9.48 0.13 -1.70
N GLN A 355 9.75 -0.62 -0.64
CA GLN A 355 8.80 -1.60 -0.09
C GLN A 355 7.61 -0.96 0.62
N LYS A 356 7.75 0.23 1.22
CA LYS A 356 6.66 0.89 1.95
C LYS A 356 5.39 1.08 1.10
N TRP A 357 5.51 1.19 -0.23
CA TRP A 357 4.38 1.35 -1.14
C TRP A 357 3.40 0.17 -1.15
N MET A 358 3.74 -0.98 -0.54
CA MET A 358 2.83 -2.12 -0.41
C MET A 358 1.69 -1.91 0.61
N PHE A 359 1.81 -0.97 1.56
CA PHE A 359 0.74 -0.64 2.51
C PHE A 359 0.45 0.86 2.63
N LEU A 360 1.41 1.69 2.21
CA LEU A 360 1.31 3.14 2.31
C LEU A 360 0.06 3.74 1.63
N PRO A 361 -0.44 3.24 0.47
CA PRO A 361 -1.70 3.72 -0.10
C PRO A 361 -2.88 3.65 0.88
N LEU A 362 -2.97 2.56 1.65
CA LEU A 362 -4.02 2.35 2.64
C LEU A 362 -3.85 3.30 3.82
N LEU A 363 -2.61 3.47 4.31
CA LEU A 363 -2.29 4.39 5.41
C LEU A 363 -2.58 5.84 5.04
N ILE A 364 -2.11 6.31 3.88
CA ILE A 364 -2.37 7.67 3.38
C ILE A 364 -3.87 7.90 3.24
N PHE A 365 -4.61 6.96 2.65
CA PHE A 365 -6.05 7.08 2.52
C PHE A 365 -6.73 7.32 3.88
N MET A 366 -6.35 6.58 4.92
CA MET A 366 -6.90 6.74 6.27
C MET A 366 -6.52 8.09 6.90
N LEU A 367 -5.27 8.53 6.74
CA LEU A 367 -4.77 9.81 7.25
C LEU A 367 -5.49 10.98 6.59
N ILE A 368 -5.63 10.97 5.27
CA ILE A 368 -6.40 11.96 4.51
C ILE A 368 -7.86 11.94 4.95
N ALA A 369 -8.48 10.75 5.06
CA ALA A 369 -9.86 10.61 5.54
C ALA A 369 -10.04 11.21 6.95
N GLY A 370 -9.01 11.14 7.79
CA GLY A 370 -8.92 11.74 9.13
C GLY A 370 -8.84 13.27 9.17
N MET A 371 -8.43 13.94 8.08
CA MET A 371 -8.30 15.40 8.07
C MET A 371 -9.65 16.14 8.14
N PRO A 372 -9.69 17.40 8.65
CA PRO A 372 -10.92 18.18 8.72
C PRO A 372 -11.61 18.39 7.36
N SER A 373 -12.93 18.24 7.32
CA SER A 373 -13.77 18.55 6.15
C SER A 373 -14.46 19.91 6.33
N LYS A 374 -14.59 20.68 5.24
CA LYS A 374 -15.35 21.95 5.23
C LYS A 374 -16.83 21.72 5.61
N ARG A 375 -17.44 20.63 5.13
CA ARG A 375 -18.81 20.23 5.51
C ARG A 375 -18.95 19.95 7.01
N ARG A 376 -17.93 19.38 7.66
CA ARG A 376 -17.94 19.13 9.10
C ARG A 376 -17.65 20.38 9.93
N ARG A 377 -16.80 21.31 9.45
CA ARG A 377 -16.60 22.60 10.13
C ARG A 377 -17.93 23.34 10.29
N ALA A 378 -18.74 23.42 9.23
CA ALA A 378 -20.06 24.04 9.32
C ALA A 378 -20.96 23.39 10.40
N ALA A 379 -21.01 22.05 10.46
CA ALA A 379 -21.80 21.32 11.47
C ALA A 379 -21.28 21.45 12.92
N VAL A 380 -19.96 21.63 13.10
CA VAL A 380 -19.36 21.82 14.43
C VAL A 380 -19.56 23.25 14.94
N TYR A 381 -19.54 24.25 14.05
CA TYR A 381 -19.83 25.65 14.40
C TYR A 381 -21.33 25.95 14.47
N SER A 382 -22.19 25.13 13.87
CA SER A 382 -23.65 25.28 13.93
C SER A 382 -24.30 24.56 15.12
N ASN A 383 -23.52 23.95 16.01
CA ASN A 383 -24.02 23.37 17.24
C ASN A 383 -23.71 24.35 18.38
N PRO A 384 -24.59 25.34 18.68
CA PRO A 384 -24.51 26.02 19.96
C PRO A 384 -24.61 24.93 21.02
N ARG A 385 -23.76 25.00 22.07
CA ARG A 385 -23.89 24.13 23.25
C ARG A 385 -25.38 24.06 23.61
N PRO A 386 -25.94 22.87 23.94
CA PRO A 386 -27.31 22.84 24.42
C PRO A 386 -27.38 23.83 25.59
N ALA A 387 -28.22 24.85 25.44
CA ALA A 387 -28.45 25.81 26.50
C ALA A 387 -28.80 25.00 27.75
N GLU A 388 -28.07 25.22 28.84
CA GLU A 388 -28.46 24.71 30.15
C GLU A 388 -29.93 25.08 30.36
N ASN A 389 -30.76 24.05 30.54
CA ASN A 389 -32.17 24.24 30.81
C ASN A 389 -32.30 25.20 32.00
N PRO A 390 -33.11 26.27 31.91
CA PRO A 390 -33.32 27.15 33.04
C PRO A 390 -33.94 26.34 34.18
N VAL A 391 -33.27 26.39 35.34
CA VAL A 391 -33.73 25.81 36.59
C VAL A 391 -35.15 26.33 36.88
N PRO A 392 -36.17 25.47 37.06
CA PRO A 392 -37.50 25.93 37.41
C PRO A 392 -37.47 26.54 38.82
N PRO A 393 -38.20 27.65 39.06
CA PRO A 393 -38.22 28.28 40.37
C PRO A 393 -38.83 27.34 41.43
N PRO A 394 -38.40 27.43 42.70
CA PRO A 394 -38.89 26.58 43.76
C PRO A 394 -40.38 26.84 44.00
N ARG A 395 -41.18 25.77 43.94
CA ARG A 395 -42.59 25.80 44.32
C ARG A 395 -42.66 25.97 45.83
N GLY A 396 -43.15 27.13 46.28
CA GLY A 396 -43.50 27.37 47.67
C GLY A 396 -44.71 26.53 48.07
N GLU A 397 -44.61 25.89 49.22
CA GLU A 397 -45.72 25.39 50.02
C GLU A 397 -46.63 26.55 50.42
N VAL A 398 -47.93 26.46 50.13
CA VAL A 398 -48.96 26.97 51.05
C VAL A 398 -50.16 26.01 51.02
N ASP A 399 -50.38 25.51 52.22
CA ASP A 399 -51.47 24.72 52.80
C ASP A 399 -52.88 25.32 52.58
N GLY A 400 -53.95 24.52 52.67
CA GLY A 400 -55.30 25.09 52.83
C GLY A 400 -56.49 24.24 52.38
N ALA A 401 -56.92 23.35 53.27
CA ALA A 401 -58.14 22.53 53.25
C ALA A 401 -59.46 23.24 52.85
N ARG A 402 -60.40 22.48 52.26
CA ARG A 402 -61.74 22.16 52.83
C ARG A 402 -62.54 21.17 51.96
N PRO A 403 -63.39 20.31 52.56
CA PRO A 403 -64.17 19.29 51.87
C PRO A 403 -65.58 19.77 51.46
N ALA A 404 -66.27 18.88 50.75
CA ALA A 404 -67.57 18.93 50.08
C ALA A 404 -68.78 19.49 50.89
N PRO A 405 -69.96 19.60 50.26
CA PRO A 405 -70.89 18.46 50.24
C PRO A 405 -71.24 17.94 48.85
#